data_AF-A0A1M5Y9W8-F1
#
_entry.id   AF-A0A1M5Y9W8-F1
#
_cell.length_a   1.000
_cell.length_b   1.000
_cell.length_c   1.000
_cell.angle_alpha   90.00
_cell.angle_beta   90.00
_cell.angle_gamma   90.00
#
_symmetry.space_group_name_H-M   'P 1'
#
loop_
_entity.id
_entity.type
_entity.pdbx_description
1 polymer ?
#
loop_
_entity_poly.entity_id
_entity_poly.type
_entity_poly.pdbx_seq_one_letter_code
_entity_poly.pdbx_strand_id
1 'polypeptide(L)' 'MINTNYFTTCSDEQMQNINGGLLAGAIAGAILGGAYTMTAVAIGGAMSGSISGKALWKGYVAGALSGAAIGAVAPV' A
#
# COMPACT_ATOMS: atom_id res chain seq x y z
N MET A 1 -20.18 -14.54 -38.15
CA MET A 1 -18.88 -14.05 -38.69
C MET A 1 -17.94 -13.82 -37.51
N ILE A 2 -16.67 -14.11 -37.74
CA ILE A 2 -15.63 -14.45 -36.77
C ILE A 2 -15.35 -13.26 -35.83
N ASN A 3 -15.44 -13.51 -34.51
CA ASN A 3 -15.03 -12.57 -33.48
C ASN A 3 -13.50 -12.61 -33.41
N THR A 4 -12.86 -11.79 -34.26
CA THR A 4 -11.40 -11.75 -34.39
C THR A 4 -10.82 -11.09 -33.15
N ASN A 5 -10.43 -11.89 -32.16
CA ASN A 5 -9.60 -11.42 -31.06
C ASN A 5 -8.26 -10.93 -31.63
N TYR A 6 -8.04 -9.61 -31.62
CA TYR A 6 -6.76 -9.02 -31.98
C TYR A 6 -5.77 -9.26 -30.84
N PHE A 7 -4.88 -10.23 -31.02
CA PHE A 7 -3.72 -10.38 -30.14
C PHE A 7 -2.70 -9.31 -30.50
N THR A 8 -2.58 -8.27 -29.67
CA THR A 8 -1.48 -7.31 -29.74
C THR A 8 -0.29 -7.87 -28.97
N THR A 9 0.86 -7.97 -29.62
CA THR A 9 2.12 -8.29 -28.97
C THR A 9 2.61 -7.04 -28.26
N CYS A 10 2.45 -6.96 -26.94
CA CYS A 10 3.06 -5.91 -26.13
C CYS A 10 4.57 -6.16 -26.03
N SER A 11 5.39 -5.11 -26.14
CA SER A 11 6.80 -5.20 -25.76
C SER A 11 6.94 -5.39 -24.25
N ASP A 12 8.06 -5.96 -23.79
CA ASP A 12 8.34 -6.13 -22.36
C ASP A 12 8.24 -4.81 -21.58
N GLU A 13 8.60 -3.68 -22.21
CA GLU A 13 8.43 -2.33 -21.64
C GLU A 13 6.96 -1.94 -21.46
N GLN A 14 6.05 -2.36 -22.36
CA GLN A 14 4.62 -2.11 -22.22
C GLN A 14 4.00 -2.97 -21.12
N MET A 15 4.52 -4.18 -20.90
CA MET A 15 4.11 -5.01 -19.76
C MET A 15 4.54 -4.42 -18.41
N GLN A 16 5.68 -3.74 -18.34
CA GLN A 16 6.12 -3.03 -17.12
C GLN A 16 5.22 -1.84 -16.76
N ASN A 17 4.55 -1.20 -17.73
CA ASN A 17 3.56 -0.15 -17.45
C ASN A 17 2.21 -0.70 -16.91
N ILE A 18 1.93 -2.00 -17.10
CA ILE A 18 0.74 -2.69 -16.60
C ILE A 18 1.12 -3.47 -15.34
N ASN A 19 1.99 -2.92 -14.49
CA ASN A 19 2.37 -3.56 -13.24
C ASN A 19 1.30 -3.32 -12.17
N GLY A 20 0.08 -3.82 -12.42
CA GLY A 20 -1.04 -3.73 -11.48
C GLY A 20 -0.72 -4.35 -10.12
N GLY A 21 0.21 -5.32 -10.09
CA GLY A 21 0.77 -5.89 -8.86
C GLY A 21 1.54 -4.87 -8.02
N LEU A 22 2.26 -3.93 -8.64
CA LEU A 22 2.97 -2.86 -7.94
C LEU A 22 1.99 -1.88 -7.27
N LEU A 23 0.92 -1.50 -7.98
CA LEU A 23 -0.12 -0.63 -7.42
C LEU A 23 -0.90 -1.35 -6.32
N ALA A 24 -1.28 -2.62 -6.54
CA ALA A 24 -1.99 -3.42 -5.55
C ALA A 24 -1.13 -3.66 -4.30
N GLY A 25 0.15 -3.96 -4.48
CA GLY A 25 1.13 -4.11 -3.40
C GLY A 25 1.31 -2.81 -2.63
N ALA A 26 1.43 -1.67 -3.30
CA ALA A 26 1.51 -0.36 -2.65
C ALA A 26 0.25 -0.04 -1.83
N ILE A 27 -0.94 -0.32 -2.36
CA ILE A 27 -2.20 -0.09 -1.64
C ILE A 27 -2.31 -1.02 -0.43
N ALA A 28 -2.01 -2.31 -0.61
CA ALA A 28 -2.04 -3.30 0.47
C ALA A 28 -1.04 -2.94 1.57
N GLY A 29 0.18 -2.59 1.18
CA GLY A 29 1.23 -2.13 2.08
C GLY A 29 0.84 -0.85 2.82
N ALA A 30 0.20 0.11 2.16
CA ALA A 30 -0.27 1.34 2.80
C ALA A 30 -1.30 1.06 3.90
N ILE A 31 -2.27 0.18 3.62
CA ILE A 31 -3.33 -0.17 4.56
C ILE A 31 -2.73 -0.90 5.77
N LEU A 32 -1.88 -1.90 5.53
CA LEU A 32 -1.28 -2.71 6.59
C LEU A 32 -0.29 -1.90 7.44
N GLY A 33 0.60 -1.15 6.80
CA GLY A 33 1.58 -0.31 7.49
C GLY A 33 0.92 0.81 8.30
N GLY A 34 -0.11 1.46 7.73
CA GLY A 34 -0.90 2.47 8.43
C GLY A 34 -1.65 1.91 9.63
N ALA A 35 -2.33 0.77 9.47
CA ALA A 35 -3.05 0.12 10.57
C ALA A 35 -2.11 -0.31 11.70
N TYR A 36 -0.95 -0.90 11.37
CA TYR A 36 0.04 -1.35 12.35
C TYR A 36 0.58 -0.19 13.21
N THR A 37 1.04 0.87 12.56
CA THR A 37 1.60 2.04 13.26
C THR A 37 0.55 2.83 14.03
N MET A 38 -0.68 2.96 13.51
CA MET A 38 -1.80 3.55 14.25
C MET A 38 -2.07 2.77 15.54
N THR A 39 -2.06 1.44 15.47
CA THR A 39 -2.26 0.56 16.63
C THR A 39 -1.12 0.71 17.64
N ALA A 40 0.13 0.77 17.18
CA ALA A 40 1.28 1.02 18.06
C ALA A 40 1.18 2.36 18.80
N VAL A 41 0.75 3.42 18.10
CA VAL A 41 0.52 4.74 18.72
C VAL A 41 -0.66 4.71 19.68
N ALA A 42 -1.73 3.97 19.38
CA ALA A 42 -2.87 3.80 20.27
C ALA A 42 -2.47 3.11 21.58
N ILE A 43 -1.67 2.03 21.49
CA ILE A 43 -1.16 1.30 22.66
C ILE A 43 -0.24 2.20 23.49
N GLY A 44 0.71 2.88 22.86
CA GLY A 44 1.61 3.80 23.56
C GLY A 44 0.87 4.96 24.25
N GLY A 45 -0.18 5.49 23.61
CA GLY A 45 -1.05 6.51 24.19
C GLY A 45 -1.89 5.98 25.36
N ALA A 46 -2.43 4.76 25.24
CA ALA A 46 -3.16 4.11 26.33
C ALA A 46 -2.27 3.87 27.56
N MET A 47 -1.03 3.41 27.35
CA MET A 47 -0.05 3.24 28.43
C MET A 47 0.35 4.57 29.09
N SER A 48 0.31 5.66 28.33
CA SER A 48 0.64 7.00 28.82
C SER A 48 -0.58 7.77 29.37
N GLY A 49 -1.76 7.14 29.41
CA GLY A 49 -3.01 7.72 29.92
C GLY A 49 -3.63 8.81 29.03
N SER A 50 -3.15 9.00 27.81
CA SER A 50 -3.69 10.00 26.88
C SER A 50 -3.55 9.56 25.43
N ILE A 51 -4.67 9.49 24.73
CA ILE A 51 -4.73 9.18 23.30
C ILE A 51 -5.06 10.46 22.54
N SER A 52 -4.18 10.85 21.62
CA SER A 52 -4.39 12.00 20.74
C SER A 52 -4.77 11.54 19.34
N GLY A 53 -5.93 11.97 18.84
CA GLY A 53 -6.33 11.71 17.45
C GLY A 53 -5.32 12.23 16.42
N LYS A 54 -4.62 13.33 16.72
CA LYS A 54 -3.54 13.85 15.88
C LYS A 54 -2.33 12.92 15.83
N ALA A 55 -2.01 12.26 16.95
CA ALA A 55 -0.92 11.28 17.01
C ALA A 55 -1.30 10.01 16.24
N LEU A 56 -2.53 9.51 16.39
CA LEU A 56 -3.04 8.37 15.64
C LEU A 56 -3.01 8.60 14.13
N TRP A 57 -3.50 9.75 13.66
CA TRP A 57 -3.46 10.13 12.26
C TRP A 57 -2.02 10.21 11.73
N LYS A 58 -1.12 10.86 12.47
CA LYS A 58 0.29 10.95 12.08
C LYS A 58 0.97 9.58 12.03
N GLY A 59 0.67 8.72 13.01
CA GLY A 59 1.13 7.33 13.03
C GLY A 59 0.67 6.58 11.79
N TYR A 60 -0.63 6.60 11.52
CA TYR A 60 -1.22 5.99 10.33
C TYR A 60 -0.57 6.48 9.03
N VAL A 61 -0.46 7.80 8.83
CA VAL A 61 0.12 8.37 7.60
C VAL A 61 1.59 7.96 7.45
N ALA A 62 2.37 7.97 8.54
CA ALA A 62 3.77 7.57 8.50
C ALA A 62 3.92 6.08 8.14
N GLY A 63 3.12 5.20 8.75
CA GLY A 63 3.15 3.78 8.42
C GLY A 63 2.53 3.44 7.08
N ALA A 64 1.55 4.21 6.61
CA ALA A 64 0.96 4.03 5.30
C ALA A 64 1.96 4.40 4.19
N LEU A 65 2.74 5.47 4.37
CA LEU A 65 3.78 5.84 3.40
C LEU A 65 4.91 4.81 3.36
N SER A 66 5.40 4.36 4.53
CA SER A 66 6.45 3.33 4.57
C SER A 66 5.95 1.97 4.07
N GLY A 67 4.73 1.60 4.46
CA GLY A 67 4.07 0.39 4.00
C GLY A 67 3.81 0.40 2.50
N ALA A 68 3.37 1.53 1.93
CA ALA A 68 3.19 1.67 0.49
C ALA A 68 4.51 1.52 -0.27
N ALA A 69 5.57 2.15 0.22
CA ALA A 69 6.90 2.04 -0.38
C ALA A 69 7.40 0.59 -0.39
N ILE A 70 7.25 -0.11 0.74
CA ILE A 70 7.63 -1.54 0.85
C ILE A 70 6.74 -2.41 -0.03
N GLY A 71 5.43 -2.20 0.00
CA GLY A 71 4.48 -2.97 -0.80
C GLY A 71 4.62 -2.77 -2.31
N ALA A 72 5.13 -1.62 -2.74
CA ALA A 72 5.44 -1.35 -4.15
C ALA A 72 6.70 -2.09 -4.65
N VAL A 73 7.64 -2.41 -3.75
CA VAL A 73 8.92 -3.05 -4.11
C VAL A 73 9.03 -4.50 -3.65
N ALA A 74 8.13 -4.94 -2.77
CA ALA A 74 8.04 -6.32 -2.34
C ALA A 74 7.57 -7.18 -3.53
N PRO A 75 8.28 -8.26 -3.87
CA PRO A 75 7.80 -9.19 -4.89
C PRO A 75 6.49 -9.81 -4.41
N VAL A 76 5.42 -9.64 -5.20
CA VAL A 76 4.14 -10.32 -5.04
C VAL A 76 4.22 -11.77 -5.50
#